data_AF-A0AAJ6E8P9-F1
#
_entry.id   AF-A0AAJ6E8P9-F1
#
_cell.length_a   1.000
_cell.length_b   1.000
_cell.length_c   1.000
_cell.angle_alpha   90.00
_cell.angle_beta   90.00
_cell.angle_gamma   90.00
#
_symmetry.space_group_name_H-M   'P 1'
#
loop_
_entity.id
_entity.type
_entity.pdbx_description
1 polymer ?
#
loop_
_entity_poly.entity_id
_entity_poly.type
_entity_poly.pdbx_seq_one_letter_code
_entity_poly.pdbx_strand_id
1 'polypeptide(L)'
;MLQWQARSNPLAWWWGALTLVSAANILVWFMLYREFYPTPSASVGGGSDIGLMFLLCAAYVFGCAFRSVLPRADVQRICLFDTWLSSVFVGRSVATVAEVCFAAQWAIILHQLGGMAGAQTTINIALVIVPVIIIAECFSWYAVLTTNYLFNAIENSLWAVTFFLAGIALCRLMPEFQGPVRWALIAGIVGIACFLAFLVTVDVPMYLSRWRAGHAEGNKFLGFLEGLHDVSTRWVVTHDIAHWKGELAWMALYFSAAVWSSLALCALYAMEITRYLA
;
A
#
# COMPACT_ATOMS: atom_id res chain seq x y z
N MET A 1 31.32 11.48 -3.10
CA MET A 1 29.99 11.55 -3.73
C MET A 1 29.91 10.38 -4.70
N LEU A 2 29.04 9.40 -4.45
CA LEU A 2 28.95 8.21 -5.30
C LEU A 2 28.52 8.65 -6.71
N GLN A 3 29.15 8.14 -7.77
CA GLN A 3 28.93 8.60 -9.16
C GLN A 3 27.45 8.57 -9.59
N TRP A 4 26.65 7.67 -9.03
CA TRP A 4 25.22 7.58 -9.33
C TRP A 4 24.38 8.72 -8.72
N GLN A 5 24.88 9.41 -7.70
CA GLN A 5 24.23 10.58 -7.08
C GLN A 5 24.47 11.87 -7.88
N ALA A 6 25.10 11.78 -9.06
CA ALA A 6 25.27 12.92 -9.94
C ALA A 6 23.91 13.50 -10.35
N ARG A 7 23.81 14.83 -10.42
CA ARG A 7 22.60 15.57 -10.81
C ARG A 7 22.04 15.18 -12.19
N SER A 8 22.83 14.54 -13.05
CA SER A 8 22.40 14.07 -14.37
C SER A 8 21.71 12.71 -14.33
N ASN A 9 21.77 11.96 -13.22
CA ASN A 9 21.21 10.62 -13.14
C ASN A 9 19.70 10.68 -12.80
N PRO A 10 18.79 10.24 -13.68
CA PRO A 10 17.36 10.26 -13.39
C PRO A 10 16.98 9.35 -12.21
N LEU A 11 17.77 8.29 -11.94
CA LEU A 11 17.55 7.41 -10.79
C LEU A 11 17.76 8.15 -9.46
N ALA A 12 18.73 9.05 -9.38
CA ALA A 12 18.98 9.86 -8.18
C ALA A 12 17.85 10.87 -7.94
N TRP A 13 17.30 11.48 -8.99
CA TRP A 13 16.15 12.36 -8.90
C TRP A 13 14.90 11.62 -8.43
N TRP A 14 14.64 10.45 -9.00
CA TRP A 14 13.52 9.60 -8.57
C TRP A 14 13.64 9.23 -7.09
N TRP A 15 14.79 8.73 -6.65
CA TRP A 15 15.02 8.38 -5.25
C TRP A 15 14.90 9.61 -4.31
N GLY A 16 15.48 10.74 -4.71
CA GLY A 16 15.37 11.99 -3.97
C GLY A 16 13.92 12.47 -3.83
N ALA A 17 13.12 12.34 -4.90
CA ALA A 17 11.69 12.66 -4.88
C ALA A 17 10.91 11.73 -3.95
N LEU A 18 11.15 10.41 -3.99
CA LEU A 18 10.53 9.45 -3.08
C LEU A 18 10.83 9.78 -1.61
N THR A 19 12.08 10.11 -1.32
CA THR A 19 12.53 10.46 0.04
C THR A 19 11.90 11.78 0.50
N LEU A 20 11.81 12.78 -0.37
CA LEU A 20 11.17 14.06 -0.07
C LEU A 20 9.68 13.89 0.21
N VAL A 21 8.97 13.14 -0.64
CA VAL A 21 7.55 12.83 -0.44
C VAL A 21 7.34 12.06 0.87
N SER A 22 8.22 11.11 1.18
CA SER A 22 8.16 10.38 2.46
C SER A 22 8.33 11.28 3.67
N ALA A 23 9.25 12.24 3.62
CA ALA A 23 9.41 13.23 4.69
C ALA A 23 8.16 14.10 4.85
N ALA A 24 7.54 14.52 3.74
CA ALA A 24 6.27 15.25 3.77
C ALA A 24 5.13 14.41 4.37
N ASN A 25 5.03 13.13 3.98
CA ASN A 25 4.01 12.22 4.51
C ASN A 25 4.13 12.05 6.04
N ILE A 26 5.36 11.88 6.55
CA ILE A 26 5.63 11.79 8.00
C ILE A 26 5.23 13.10 8.69
N LEU A 27 5.57 14.25 8.11
CA LEU A 27 5.22 15.55 8.67
C LEU A 27 3.70 15.72 8.76
N VAL A 28 2.96 15.36 7.71
CA VAL A 28 1.49 15.40 7.71
C VAL A 28 0.92 14.46 8.75
N TRP A 29 1.47 13.25 8.90
CA TRP A 29 1.05 12.33 9.97
C TRP A 29 1.21 12.96 11.36
N PHE A 30 2.35 13.59 11.65
CA PHE A 30 2.56 14.30 12.92
C PHE A 30 1.61 15.48 13.11
N MET A 31 1.29 16.22 12.05
CA MET A 31 0.29 17.30 12.10
C MET A 31 -1.09 16.76 12.45
N LEU A 32 -1.54 15.70 11.78
CA LEU A 32 -2.82 15.05 12.08
C LEU A 32 -2.86 14.49 13.50
N TYR A 33 -1.79 13.83 13.93
CA TYR A 33 -1.67 13.29 15.28
C TYR A 33 -1.77 14.41 16.32
N ARG A 34 -1.06 15.53 16.13
CA ARG A 34 -1.11 16.67 17.06
C ARG A 34 -2.47 17.36 17.10
N GLU A 35 -3.18 17.43 15.99
CA GLU A 35 -4.48 18.10 15.91
C GLU A 35 -5.60 17.25 16.54
N PHE A 36 -5.64 15.96 16.19
CA PHE A 36 -6.79 15.10 16.49
C PHE A 36 -6.59 14.17 17.69
N TYR A 37 -5.36 13.80 18.06
CA TYR A 37 -5.13 12.91 19.20
C TYR A 37 -5.33 13.57 20.58
N PRO A 38 -4.90 14.84 20.83
CA PRO A 38 -5.07 15.48 22.14
C PRO A 38 -6.50 15.92 22.42
N THR A 39 -7.37 15.92 21.41
CA THR A 39 -8.72 16.46 21.48
C THR A 39 -9.68 15.31 21.76
N PRO A 40 -10.18 15.09 23.00
CA PRO A 40 -11.06 13.97 23.35
C PRO A 40 -12.50 14.19 22.85
N SER A 41 -12.68 15.00 21.80
CA SER A 41 -13.96 15.50 21.36
C SER A 41 -14.70 14.43 20.56
N ALA A 42 -15.60 13.73 21.24
CA ALA A 42 -16.77 13.07 20.64
C ALA A 42 -16.50 12.21 19.39
N SER A 43 -15.39 11.47 19.37
CA SER A 43 -15.27 10.36 18.42
C SER A 43 -16.32 9.31 18.79
N VAL A 44 -17.12 8.90 17.81
CA VAL A 44 -18.21 7.94 18.00
C VAL A 44 -17.69 6.51 18.26
N GLY A 45 -16.41 6.25 17.95
CA GLY A 45 -15.61 5.16 18.52
C GLY A 45 -14.80 5.69 19.70
N GLY A 46 -14.70 4.93 20.79
CA GLY A 46 -14.06 5.41 22.03
C GLY A 46 -12.60 5.83 21.83
N GLY A 47 -11.99 6.51 22.81
CA GLY A 47 -10.60 6.99 22.72
C GLY A 47 -9.54 5.91 22.40
N SER A 48 -9.88 4.63 22.57
CA SER A 48 -9.06 3.48 22.16
C SER A 48 -9.04 3.27 20.63
N ASP A 49 -10.12 3.58 19.92
CA ASP A 49 -10.29 3.26 18.50
C ASP A 49 -9.55 4.26 17.61
N ILE A 50 -9.52 5.55 18.00
CA ILE A 50 -8.75 6.58 17.31
C ILE A 50 -7.24 6.34 17.42
N GLY A 51 -6.77 5.89 18.60
CA GLY A 51 -5.37 5.53 18.81
C GLY A 51 -4.93 4.36 17.92
N LEU A 52 -5.80 3.36 17.75
CA LEU A 52 -5.56 2.27 16.82
C LEU A 52 -5.48 2.78 15.36
N MET A 53 -6.40 3.64 14.93
CA MET A 53 -6.37 4.20 13.57
C MET A 53 -5.06 4.96 13.28
N PHE A 54 -4.60 5.78 14.23
CA PHE A 54 -3.32 6.48 14.12
C PHE A 54 -2.12 5.52 14.07
N LEU A 55 -2.13 4.45 14.86
CA LEU A 55 -1.09 3.43 14.85
C LEU A 55 -1.03 2.69 13.51
N LEU A 56 -2.18 2.29 12.96
CA LEU A 56 -2.27 1.63 11.66
C LEU A 56 -1.79 2.56 10.54
N CYS A 57 -2.19 3.83 10.58
CA CYS A 57 -1.71 4.86 9.66
C CYS A 57 -0.20 5.06 9.77
N ALA A 58 0.34 5.13 11.00
CA ALA A 58 1.77 5.24 11.24
C ALA A 58 2.53 4.07 10.65
N ALA A 59 2.09 2.83 10.91
CA ALA A 59 2.72 1.64 10.38
C ALA A 59 2.82 1.68 8.84
N TYR A 60 1.77 2.15 8.17
CA TYR A 60 1.79 2.31 6.71
C TYR A 60 2.70 3.44 6.24
N VAL A 61 2.62 4.63 6.84
CA VAL A 61 3.42 5.81 6.48
C VAL A 61 4.92 5.53 6.68
N PHE A 62 5.30 5.02 7.85
CA PHE A 62 6.70 4.72 8.16
C PHE A 62 7.22 3.51 7.38
N GLY A 63 6.37 2.51 7.11
CA GLY A 63 6.72 1.39 6.22
C GLY A 63 7.02 1.85 4.79
N CYS A 64 6.19 2.74 4.23
CA CYS A 64 6.42 3.34 2.92
C CYS A 64 7.65 4.25 2.90
N ALA A 65 7.89 5.01 3.98
CA ALA A 65 9.09 5.84 4.10
C ALA A 65 10.37 4.98 4.14
N PHE A 66 10.37 3.88 4.89
CA PHE A 66 11.48 2.94 4.93
C PHE A 66 11.79 2.39 3.52
N ARG A 67 10.76 1.96 2.78
CA ARG A 67 10.92 1.44 1.41
C ARG A 67 11.26 2.52 0.38
N SER A 68 10.95 3.79 0.64
CA SER A 68 11.34 4.92 -0.20
C SER A 68 12.81 5.30 0.00
N VAL A 69 13.30 5.25 1.24
CA VAL A 69 14.71 5.50 1.57
C VAL A 69 15.59 4.34 1.10
N LEU A 70 15.11 3.10 1.26
CA LEU A 70 15.78 1.86 0.84
C LEU A 70 14.97 1.13 -0.24
N PRO A 71 14.90 1.68 -1.46
CA PRO A 71 14.15 1.06 -2.54
C PRO A 71 14.82 -0.23 -2.99
N ARG A 72 13.98 -1.21 -3.34
CA ARG A 72 14.35 -2.55 -3.80
C ARG A 72 13.24 -3.13 -4.65
N ALA A 73 13.60 -4.00 -5.59
CA ALA A 73 12.63 -4.80 -6.32
C ALA A 73 12.72 -6.26 -5.84
N ASP A 74 11.66 -6.70 -5.17
CA ASP A 74 11.68 -7.88 -4.30
C ASP A 74 11.98 -9.17 -5.09
N VAL A 75 11.34 -9.40 -6.24
CA VAL A 75 11.56 -10.61 -7.05
C VAL A 75 12.89 -10.60 -7.79
N GLN A 76 13.34 -9.42 -8.23
CA GLN A 76 14.58 -9.26 -8.99
C GLN A 76 15.83 -9.26 -8.10
N ARG A 77 15.66 -9.19 -6.77
CA ARG A 77 16.73 -9.09 -5.76
C ARG A 77 17.62 -7.86 -5.94
N ILE A 78 17.13 -6.81 -6.60
CA ILE A 78 17.91 -5.59 -6.80
C ILE A 78 17.59 -4.57 -5.72
N CYS A 79 18.59 -3.80 -5.30
CA CYS A 79 18.45 -2.71 -4.34
C CYS A 79 19.39 -1.54 -4.67
N LEU A 80 19.12 -0.38 -4.06
CA LEU A 80 19.93 0.82 -4.28
C LEU A 80 21.09 0.94 -3.28
N PHE A 81 20.96 0.34 -2.09
CA PHE A 81 21.94 0.49 -1.00
C PHE A 81 22.42 -0.86 -0.50
N ASP A 82 23.73 -1.00 -0.30
CA ASP A 82 24.34 -2.19 0.29
C ASP A 82 24.18 -2.19 1.81
N THR A 83 23.12 -2.79 2.31
CA THR A 83 22.89 -2.97 3.75
C THR A 83 21.95 -4.15 3.96
N TRP A 84 22.06 -4.82 5.11
CA TRP A 84 21.15 -5.90 5.49
C TRP A 84 19.68 -5.45 5.55
N LEU A 85 19.44 -4.15 5.79
CA LEU A 85 18.11 -3.54 5.74
C LEU A 85 17.50 -3.54 4.33
N SER A 86 18.32 -3.64 3.28
CA SER A 86 17.90 -3.77 1.88
C SER A 86 17.55 -5.21 1.50
N SER A 87 17.74 -6.18 2.40
CA SER A 87 17.30 -7.56 2.14
C SER A 87 15.81 -7.60 1.80
N VAL A 88 15.48 -8.55 0.92
CA VAL A 88 14.10 -8.73 0.46
C VAL A 88 13.22 -9.22 1.61
N PHE A 89 13.78 -10.05 2.51
CA PHE A 89 13.08 -10.49 3.71
C PHE A 89 12.60 -9.31 4.57
N VAL A 90 13.51 -8.42 4.98
CA VAL A 90 13.16 -7.23 5.79
C VAL A 90 12.16 -6.35 5.05
N GLY A 91 12.37 -6.15 3.76
CA GLY A 91 11.50 -5.33 2.93
C GLY A 91 10.07 -5.81 2.79
N ARG A 92 9.94 -7.10 2.54
CA ARG A 92 8.65 -7.75 2.38
C ARG A 92 7.94 -7.83 3.73
N SER A 93 8.64 -8.07 4.84
CA SER A 93 8.06 -7.99 6.19
C SER A 93 7.51 -6.60 6.50
N VAL A 94 8.27 -5.54 6.22
CA VAL A 94 7.81 -4.16 6.44
C VAL A 94 6.60 -3.84 5.56
N ALA A 95 6.61 -4.24 4.28
CA ALA A 95 5.46 -4.04 3.40
C ALA A 95 4.23 -4.83 3.85
N THR A 96 4.38 -6.09 4.25
CA THR A 96 3.26 -6.90 4.75
C THR A 96 2.60 -6.27 5.96
N VAL A 97 3.38 -5.79 6.94
CA VAL A 97 2.82 -5.07 8.10
C VAL A 97 2.10 -3.80 7.63
N ALA A 98 2.73 -3.01 6.78
CA ALA A 98 2.16 -1.78 6.25
C ALA A 98 0.82 -2.05 5.52
N GLU A 99 0.80 -3.00 4.61
CA GLU A 99 -0.35 -3.35 3.76
C GLU A 99 -1.52 -3.90 4.56
N VAL A 100 -1.26 -4.77 5.54
CA VAL A 100 -2.29 -5.24 6.46
C VAL A 100 -2.85 -4.09 7.31
N CYS A 101 -1.99 -3.17 7.77
CA CYS A 101 -2.44 -1.98 8.49
C CYS A 101 -3.29 -1.05 7.61
N PHE A 102 -2.94 -0.88 6.34
CA PHE A 102 -3.72 -0.10 5.38
C PHE A 102 -5.08 -0.76 5.08
N ALA A 103 -5.11 -2.06 4.88
CA ALA A 103 -6.35 -2.83 4.72
C ALA A 103 -7.25 -2.74 5.96
N ALA A 104 -6.65 -2.78 7.15
CA ALA A 104 -7.37 -2.63 8.41
C ALA A 104 -7.99 -1.22 8.56
N GLN A 105 -7.30 -0.15 8.14
CA GLN A 105 -7.87 1.21 8.12
C GLN A 105 -9.13 1.28 7.24
N TRP A 106 -9.09 0.68 6.04
CA TRP A 106 -10.25 0.58 5.16
C TRP A 106 -11.40 -0.20 5.80
N ALA A 107 -11.11 -1.35 6.39
CA ALA A 107 -12.11 -2.18 7.06
C ALA A 107 -12.78 -1.44 8.23
N ILE A 108 -12.00 -0.75 9.07
CA ILE A 108 -12.52 0.02 10.22
C ILE A 108 -13.47 1.13 9.75
N ILE A 109 -13.06 1.94 8.77
CA ILE A 109 -13.88 3.03 8.27
C ILE A 109 -15.16 2.52 7.60
N LEU A 110 -15.06 1.52 6.72
CA LEU A 110 -16.23 0.99 6.04
C LEU A 110 -17.21 0.34 7.02
N HIS A 111 -16.70 -0.35 8.05
CA HIS A 111 -17.54 -0.91 9.10
C HIS A 111 -18.26 0.20 9.89
N GLN A 112 -17.55 1.27 10.27
CA GLN A 112 -18.14 2.40 10.99
C GLN A 112 -19.19 3.13 10.16
N LEU A 113 -18.86 3.52 8.92
CA LEU A 113 -19.79 4.21 8.02
C LEU A 113 -21.00 3.33 7.69
N GLY A 114 -20.76 2.03 7.48
CA GLY A 114 -21.82 1.04 7.26
C GLY A 114 -22.76 0.90 8.46
N GLY A 115 -22.21 0.88 9.68
CA GLY A 115 -22.99 0.87 10.92
C GLY A 115 -23.85 2.12 11.09
N MET A 116 -23.28 3.30 10.82
CA MET A 116 -23.99 4.58 10.90
C MET A 116 -25.15 4.68 9.90
N ALA A 117 -24.94 4.18 8.68
CA ALA A 117 -25.94 4.23 7.61
C ALA A 117 -26.90 3.01 7.60
N GLY A 118 -26.74 2.05 8.52
CA GLY A 118 -27.49 0.77 8.48
C GLY A 118 -27.24 -0.06 7.21
N ALA A 119 -26.11 0.14 6.54
CA ALA A 119 -25.79 -0.49 5.26
C ALA A 119 -25.07 -1.83 5.45
N GLN A 120 -25.84 -2.92 5.61
CA GLN A 120 -25.29 -4.25 5.85
C GLN A 120 -24.31 -4.72 4.76
N THR A 121 -24.54 -4.34 3.50
CA THR A 121 -23.61 -4.63 2.39
C THR A 121 -22.22 -4.07 2.65
N THR A 122 -22.13 -2.83 3.12
CA THR A 122 -20.86 -2.16 3.45
C THR A 122 -20.16 -2.85 4.62
N ILE A 123 -20.91 -3.22 5.66
CA ILE A 123 -20.39 -3.94 6.83
C ILE A 123 -19.81 -5.30 6.40
N ASN A 124 -20.55 -6.07 5.60
CA ASN A 124 -20.10 -7.38 5.12
C ASN A 124 -18.83 -7.26 4.26
N ILE A 125 -18.75 -6.25 3.40
CA ILE A 125 -17.55 -5.97 2.61
C ILE A 125 -16.38 -5.65 3.53
N ALA A 126 -16.57 -4.77 4.53
CA ALA A 126 -15.53 -4.40 5.48
C ALA A 126 -14.91 -5.61 6.19
N LEU A 127 -15.72 -6.59 6.59
CA LEU A 127 -15.27 -7.81 7.26
C LEU A 127 -14.42 -8.73 6.38
N VAL A 128 -14.55 -8.65 5.06
CA VAL A 128 -13.84 -9.50 4.10
C VAL A 128 -12.48 -8.92 3.68
N ILE A 129 -12.30 -7.60 3.78
CA ILE A 129 -11.08 -6.89 3.33
C ILE A 129 -9.81 -7.50 3.93
N VAL A 130 -9.69 -7.52 5.26
CA VAL A 130 -8.46 -7.97 5.93
C VAL A 130 -8.15 -9.45 5.66
N PRO A 131 -9.11 -10.40 5.75
CA PRO A 131 -8.86 -11.79 5.38
C PRO A 131 -8.34 -11.98 3.95
N VAL A 132 -8.92 -11.28 2.97
CA VAL A 132 -8.48 -11.37 1.57
C VAL A 132 -7.07 -10.82 1.40
N ILE A 133 -6.74 -9.70 2.06
CA ILE A 133 -5.39 -9.14 2.00
C ILE A 133 -4.37 -10.05 2.69
N ILE A 134 -4.69 -10.69 3.81
CA ILE A 134 -3.80 -11.69 4.42
C ILE A 134 -3.49 -12.83 3.45
N ILE A 135 -4.49 -13.31 2.69
CA ILE A 135 -4.29 -14.32 1.65
C ILE A 135 -3.41 -13.76 0.52
N ALA A 136 -3.61 -12.52 0.11
CA ALA A 136 -2.77 -11.84 -0.88
C ALA A 136 -1.30 -11.78 -0.42
N GLU A 137 -1.05 -11.44 0.85
CA GLU A 137 0.30 -11.42 1.42
C GLU A 137 0.96 -12.79 1.40
N CYS A 138 0.22 -13.87 1.69
CA CYS A 138 0.74 -15.24 1.56
C CYS A 138 1.21 -15.52 0.13
N PHE A 139 0.46 -15.07 -0.88
CA PHE A 139 0.88 -15.18 -2.28
C PHE A 139 2.07 -14.29 -2.61
N SER A 140 2.14 -13.07 -2.07
CA SER A 140 3.29 -12.17 -2.22
C SER A 140 4.58 -12.83 -1.71
N TRP A 141 4.52 -13.36 -0.49
CA TRP A 141 5.65 -14.10 0.10
C TRP A 141 6.02 -15.32 -0.73
N TYR A 142 5.05 -16.11 -1.16
CA TYR A 142 5.31 -17.29 -1.99
C TYR A 142 5.97 -16.90 -3.32
N ALA A 143 5.50 -15.83 -3.97
CA ALA A 143 6.06 -15.31 -5.21
C ALA A 143 7.52 -14.90 -5.04
N VAL A 144 7.81 -14.18 -3.96
CA VAL A 144 9.14 -13.68 -3.65
C VAL A 144 10.10 -14.83 -3.32
N LEU A 145 9.68 -15.79 -2.50
CA LEU A 145 10.49 -16.94 -2.11
C LEU A 145 10.80 -17.86 -3.31
N THR A 146 9.81 -18.12 -4.16
CA THR A 146 9.98 -19.04 -5.31
C THR A 146 10.43 -18.35 -6.59
N THR A 147 10.52 -17.01 -6.59
CA THR A 147 10.74 -16.14 -7.77
C THR A 147 9.67 -16.30 -8.86
N ASN A 148 8.49 -16.82 -8.50
CA ASN A 148 7.41 -17.07 -9.44
C ASN A 148 6.45 -15.87 -9.53
N TYR A 149 6.59 -15.09 -10.61
CA TYR A 149 5.79 -13.91 -10.86
C TYR A 149 4.27 -14.13 -10.99
N LEU A 150 3.81 -15.37 -11.21
CA LEU A 150 2.37 -15.67 -11.25
C LEU A 150 1.67 -15.34 -9.93
N PHE A 151 2.33 -15.59 -8.81
CA PHE A 151 1.75 -15.36 -7.49
C PHE A 151 1.66 -13.87 -7.16
N ASN A 152 2.56 -13.03 -7.68
CA ASN A 152 2.38 -11.58 -7.64
C ASN A 152 1.18 -11.13 -8.48
N ALA A 153 0.92 -11.76 -9.63
CA ALA A 153 -0.27 -11.46 -10.43
C ALA A 153 -1.57 -11.84 -9.67
N ILE A 154 -1.56 -12.96 -8.93
CA ILE A 154 -2.68 -13.39 -8.08
C ILE A 154 -2.88 -12.41 -6.92
N GLU A 155 -1.81 -12.05 -6.19
CA GLU A 155 -1.83 -11.03 -5.13
C GLU A 155 -2.47 -9.73 -5.63
N ASN A 156 -1.96 -9.16 -6.73
CA ASN A 156 -2.48 -7.91 -7.27
C ASN A 156 -3.92 -8.04 -7.80
N SER A 157 -4.33 -9.22 -8.24
CA SER A 157 -5.73 -9.50 -8.59
C SER A 157 -6.62 -9.52 -7.34
N LEU A 158 -6.15 -10.03 -6.20
CA LEU A 158 -6.88 -9.98 -4.93
C LEU A 158 -7.01 -8.53 -4.43
N TRP A 159 -5.97 -7.71 -4.57
CA TRP A 159 -6.06 -6.27 -4.33
C TRP A 159 -7.12 -5.61 -5.21
N ALA A 160 -7.19 -5.95 -6.50
CA ALA A 160 -8.21 -5.45 -7.41
C ALA A 160 -9.63 -5.84 -6.95
N VAL A 161 -9.84 -7.09 -6.57
CA VAL A 161 -11.15 -7.56 -6.05
C VAL A 161 -11.52 -6.81 -4.77
N THR A 162 -10.59 -6.70 -3.82
CA THR A 162 -10.80 -5.99 -2.55
C THR A 162 -11.21 -4.53 -2.78
N PHE A 163 -10.49 -3.81 -3.63
CA PHE A 163 -10.81 -2.41 -3.92
C PHE A 163 -12.05 -2.22 -4.78
N PHE A 164 -12.38 -3.17 -5.65
CA PHE A 164 -13.65 -3.18 -6.35
C PHE A 164 -14.83 -3.31 -5.38
N LEU A 165 -14.74 -4.21 -4.41
CA LEU A 165 -15.73 -4.33 -3.33
C LEU A 165 -15.79 -3.06 -2.48
N ALA A 166 -14.65 -2.48 -2.10
CA ALA A 166 -14.62 -1.19 -1.40
C ALA A 166 -15.31 -0.08 -2.21
N GLY A 167 -15.11 -0.03 -3.53
CA GLY A 167 -15.81 0.88 -4.44
C GLY A 167 -17.33 0.71 -4.40
N ILE A 168 -17.82 -0.53 -4.43
CA ILE A 168 -19.25 -0.83 -4.26
C ILE A 168 -19.76 -0.32 -2.91
N ALA A 169 -19.00 -0.53 -1.83
CA ALA A 169 -19.34 -0.07 -0.49
C ALA A 169 -19.44 1.47 -0.44
N LEU A 170 -18.48 2.19 -1.02
CA LEU A 170 -18.52 3.65 -1.10
C LEU A 170 -19.72 4.16 -1.91
N CYS A 171 -20.00 3.55 -3.07
CA CYS A 171 -21.18 3.88 -3.88
C CYS A 171 -22.49 3.67 -3.08
N ARG A 172 -22.56 2.60 -2.28
CA ARG A 172 -23.73 2.33 -1.42
C ARG A 172 -23.89 3.35 -0.30
N LEU A 173 -22.79 3.88 0.24
CA LEU A 173 -22.79 4.90 1.29
C LEU A 173 -23.06 6.31 0.75
N MET A 174 -22.76 6.58 -0.52
CA MET A 174 -22.87 7.90 -1.13
C MET A 174 -24.21 8.65 -0.92
N PRO A 175 -25.41 8.02 -1.00
CA PRO A 175 -26.67 8.73 -0.75
C PRO A 175 -26.91 9.06 0.73
N GLU A 176 -26.20 8.40 1.65
CA GLU A 176 -26.43 8.48 3.09
C GLU A 176 -25.65 9.62 3.75
N PHE A 177 -24.69 10.22 3.04
CA PHE A 177 -23.83 11.29 3.57
C PHE A 177 -23.88 12.55 2.71
N GLN A 178 -23.72 13.71 3.36
CA GLN A 178 -23.68 15.03 2.72
C GLN A 178 -22.37 15.78 3.03
N GLY A 179 -22.23 16.97 2.44
CA GLY A 179 -21.11 17.87 2.73
C GLY A 179 -19.72 17.27 2.42
N PRO A 180 -18.70 17.57 3.24
CA PRO A 180 -17.33 17.09 3.04
C PRO A 180 -17.19 15.57 2.97
N VAL A 181 -17.99 14.82 3.75
CA VAL A 181 -17.94 13.34 3.75
C VAL A 181 -18.36 12.79 2.39
N ARG A 182 -19.42 13.34 1.78
CA ARG A 182 -19.83 12.94 0.42
C ARG A 182 -18.73 13.20 -0.61
N TRP A 183 -18.07 14.34 -0.54
CA TRP A 183 -16.94 14.65 -1.43
C TRP A 183 -15.76 13.70 -1.21
N ALA A 184 -15.48 13.32 0.03
CA ALA A 184 -14.47 12.31 0.34
C ALA A 184 -14.84 10.92 -0.22
N LEU A 185 -16.11 10.51 -0.15
CA LEU A 185 -16.59 9.26 -0.77
C LEU A 185 -16.41 9.31 -2.30
N ILE A 186 -16.78 10.42 -2.95
CA ILE A 186 -16.59 10.61 -4.40
C ILE A 186 -15.11 10.54 -4.77
N ALA A 187 -14.25 11.25 -4.03
CA ALA A 187 -12.80 11.21 -4.25
C ALA A 187 -12.25 9.78 -4.08
N GLY A 188 -12.73 9.04 -3.07
CA GLY A 188 -12.40 7.63 -2.86
C GLY A 188 -12.83 6.75 -4.02
N ILE A 189 -14.05 6.90 -4.54
CA ILE A 189 -14.55 6.15 -5.70
C ILE A 189 -13.69 6.42 -6.94
N VAL A 190 -13.37 7.69 -7.21
CA VAL A 190 -12.51 8.07 -8.34
C VAL A 190 -11.11 7.49 -8.17
N GLY A 191 -10.52 7.59 -6.97
CA GLY A 191 -9.21 7.01 -6.65
C GLY A 191 -9.18 5.49 -6.85
N ILE A 192 -10.21 4.79 -6.39
CA ILE A 192 -10.38 3.33 -6.60
C ILE A 192 -10.49 3.02 -8.10
N ALA A 193 -11.29 3.77 -8.86
CA ALA A 193 -11.41 3.55 -10.30
C ALA A 193 -10.07 3.71 -11.03
N CYS A 194 -9.30 4.75 -10.70
CA CYS A 194 -7.95 4.93 -11.23
C CYS A 194 -7.00 3.80 -10.84
N PHE A 195 -7.04 3.36 -9.58
CA PHE A 195 -6.23 2.25 -9.09
C PHE A 195 -6.56 0.93 -9.78
N LEU A 196 -7.85 0.60 -9.95
CA LEU A 196 -8.29 -0.59 -10.68
C LEU A 196 -7.87 -0.54 -12.15
N ALA A 197 -7.99 0.61 -12.80
CA ALA A 197 -7.50 0.79 -14.16
C ALA A 197 -5.99 0.51 -14.25
N PHE A 198 -5.20 1.04 -13.31
CA PHE A 198 -3.77 0.76 -13.23
C PHE A 198 -3.46 -0.74 -13.03
N LEU A 199 -4.12 -1.40 -12.08
CA LEU A 199 -3.90 -2.82 -11.81
C LEU A 199 -4.20 -3.70 -13.04
N VAL A 200 -5.33 -3.44 -13.71
CA VAL A 200 -5.80 -4.27 -14.84
C VAL A 200 -5.01 -3.99 -16.12
N THR A 201 -4.55 -2.76 -16.35
CA THR A 201 -3.89 -2.38 -17.63
C THR A 201 -2.37 -2.40 -17.58
N VAL A 202 -1.77 -2.24 -16.41
CA VAL A 202 -0.32 -2.12 -16.25
C VAL A 202 0.23 -3.25 -15.39
N ASP A 203 -0.23 -3.34 -14.14
CA ASP A 203 0.47 -4.11 -13.12
C ASP A 203 0.31 -5.63 -13.26
N VAL A 204 -0.94 -6.13 -13.28
CA VAL A 204 -1.22 -7.56 -13.49
C VAL A 204 -0.66 -8.05 -14.84
N PRO A 205 -0.84 -7.32 -15.97
CA PRO A 205 -0.21 -7.68 -17.25
C PRO A 205 1.32 -7.73 -17.18
N MET A 206 1.97 -6.80 -16.46
CA MET A 206 3.42 -6.81 -16.28
C MET A 206 3.88 -8.12 -15.62
N TYR A 207 3.25 -8.53 -14.52
CA TYR A 207 3.60 -9.78 -13.84
C TYR A 207 3.38 -11.03 -14.70
N LEU A 208 2.25 -11.08 -15.43
CA LEU A 208 1.98 -12.16 -16.36
C LEU A 208 2.99 -12.21 -17.51
N SER A 209 3.41 -11.05 -18.02
CA SER A 209 4.44 -10.98 -19.07
C SER A 209 5.79 -11.50 -18.58
N ARG A 210 6.21 -11.11 -17.37
CA ARG A 210 7.45 -11.60 -16.71
C ARG A 210 7.39 -13.10 -16.44
N TRP A 211 6.23 -13.60 -16.02
CA TRP A 211 6.01 -15.04 -15.82
C TRP A 211 6.12 -15.84 -17.12
N ARG A 212 5.51 -15.38 -18.22
CA ARG A 212 5.61 -16.02 -19.54
C ARG A 212 7.05 -16.01 -20.07
N ALA A 213 7.75 -14.89 -19.93
CA ALA A 213 9.16 -14.78 -20.32
C ALA A 213 10.03 -15.79 -19.54
N GLY A 214 9.86 -15.87 -18.22
CA GLY A 214 10.58 -16.84 -17.39
C GLY A 214 10.31 -18.31 -17.75
N HIS A 215 9.08 -18.64 -18.20
CA HIS A 215 8.77 -19.98 -18.71
C HIS A 215 9.49 -20.28 -20.03
N ALA A 216 9.56 -19.30 -20.93
CA ALA A 216 10.24 -19.46 -22.22
C ALA A 216 11.77 -19.61 -22.07
N GLU A 217 12.34 -19.00 -21.04
CA GLU A 217 13.77 -19.10 -20.70
C GLU A 217 14.14 -20.37 -19.91
N GLY A 218 13.15 -21.18 -19.51
CA GLY A 218 13.38 -22.41 -18.75
C GLY A 218 13.83 -22.16 -17.30
N ASN A 219 13.45 -21.02 -16.71
CA ASN A 219 13.86 -20.68 -15.35
C ASN A 219 13.42 -21.75 -14.34
N LYS A 220 14.39 -22.22 -13.54
CA LYS A 220 14.11 -23.09 -12.40
C LYS A 220 13.65 -22.21 -11.23
N PHE A 221 12.42 -22.43 -10.78
CA PHE A 221 11.93 -21.82 -9.54
C PHE A 221 12.75 -22.30 -8.35
N LEU A 222 12.97 -21.40 -7.38
CA LEU A 222 13.66 -21.77 -6.15
C LEU A 222 12.76 -22.65 -5.28
N GLY A 223 13.36 -23.63 -4.60
CA GLY A 223 12.68 -24.33 -3.52
C GLY A 223 12.37 -23.38 -2.36
N PHE A 224 11.39 -23.71 -1.51
CA PHE A 224 10.96 -22.80 -0.44
C PHE A 224 12.09 -22.40 0.54
N LEU A 225 12.86 -23.37 1.02
CA LEU A 225 13.97 -23.13 1.96
C LEU A 225 15.15 -22.39 1.30
N GLU A 226 15.43 -22.73 0.04
CA GLU A 226 16.44 -22.05 -0.78
C GLU A 226 16.05 -20.58 -0.99
N GLY A 227 14.77 -20.35 -1.31
CA GLY A 227 14.17 -19.02 -1.42
C GLY A 227 14.28 -18.23 -0.13
N LEU A 228 14.02 -18.85 1.03
CA LEU A 228 14.11 -18.18 2.33
C LEU A 228 15.54 -17.73 2.65
N HIS A 229 16.52 -18.59 2.37
CA HIS A 229 17.93 -18.23 2.51
C HIS A 229 18.31 -17.10 1.52
N ASP A 230 17.89 -17.21 0.27
CA ASP A 230 18.17 -16.24 -0.80
C ASP A 230 17.61 -14.84 -0.46
N VAL A 231 16.32 -14.73 -0.08
CA VAL A 231 15.72 -13.42 0.27
C VAL A 231 16.34 -12.77 1.51
N SER A 232 16.99 -13.56 2.36
CA SER A 232 17.61 -13.10 3.60
C SER A 232 19.08 -12.71 3.43
N THR A 233 19.76 -13.19 2.39
CA THR A 233 21.22 -13.06 2.24
C THR A 233 21.66 -12.42 0.93
N ARG A 234 20.79 -12.39 -0.09
CA ARG A 234 21.11 -11.89 -1.42
C ARG A 234 20.37 -10.59 -1.72
N TRP A 235 21.14 -9.51 -1.93
CA TRP A 235 20.67 -8.27 -2.52
C TRP A 235 21.75 -7.74 -3.46
N VAL A 236 21.40 -7.54 -4.73
CA VAL A 236 22.30 -7.06 -5.77
C VAL A 236 22.14 -5.55 -5.87
N VAL A 237 23.20 -4.82 -5.55
CA VAL A 237 23.20 -3.37 -5.68
C VAL A 237 23.34 -2.99 -7.15
N THR A 238 22.37 -2.24 -7.67
CA THR A 238 22.44 -1.71 -9.04
C THR A 238 21.93 -0.28 -9.12
N HIS A 239 22.69 0.54 -9.85
CA HIS A 239 22.38 1.95 -10.10
C HIS A 239 22.04 2.19 -11.58
N ASP A 240 21.86 1.13 -12.35
CA ASP A 240 21.46 1.21 -13.75
C ASP A 240 19.94 1.33 -13.86
N ILE A 241 19.49 2.47 -14.40
CA ILE A 241 18.09 2.80 -14.60
C ILE A 241 17.33 1.77 -15.46
N ALA A 242 18.02 1.04 -16.34
CA ALA A 242 17.40 0.02 -17.17
C ALA A 242 16.72 -1.06 -16.33
N HIS A 243 17.32 -1.45 -15.20
CA HIS A 243 16.74 -2.43 -14.27
C HIS A 243 15.57 -1.86 -13.47
N TRP A 244 15.58 -0.55 -13.19
CA TRP A 244 14.57 0.12 -12.37
C TRP A 244 13.35 0.61 -13.17
N LYS A 245 13.44 0.73 -14.50
CA LYS A 245 12.42 1.40 -15.33
C LYS A 245 10.99 0.89 -15.11
N GLY A 246 10.82 -0.42 -14.92
CA GLY A 246 9.51 -1.03 -14.63
C GLY A 246 8.99 -0.73 -13.22
N GLU A 247 9.88 -0.38 -12.30
CA GLU A 247 9.59 -0.20 -10.88
C GLU A 247 9.30 1.26 -10.53
N LEU A 248 9.80 2.21 -11.31
CA LEU A 248 9.73 3.65 -11.00
C LEU A 248 8.29 4.15 -10.79
N ALA A 249 7.39 3.78 -11.70
CA ALA A 249 6.03 4.34 -11.75
C ALA A 249 5.15 3.82 -10.60
N TRP A 250 5.13 2.51 -10.38
CA TRP A 250 4.30 1.93 -9.33
C TRP A 250 4.82 2.31 -7.95
N MET A 251 6.14 2.32 -7.73
CA MET A 251 6.72 2.74 -6.45
C MET A 251 6.39 4.21 -6.15
N ALA A 252 6.44 5.08 -7.15
CA ALA A 252 6.04 6.48 -6.97
C ALA A 252 4.57 6.60 -6.56
N LEU A 253 3.66 5.89 -7.22
CA LEU A 253 2.23 5.90 -6.87
C LEU A 253 1.97 5.30 -5.48
N TYR A 254 2.60 4.17 -5.18
CA TYR A 254 2.43 3.47 -3.92
C TYR A 254 2.98 4.30 -2.74
N PHE A 255 4.19 4.86 -2.84
CA PHE A 255 4.79 5.66 -1.77
C PHE A 255 4.23 7.10 -1.68
N SER A 256 3.34 7.50 -2.59
CA SER A 256 2.65 8.79 -2.56
C SER A 256 1.14 8.63 -2.42
N ALA A 257 0.42 8.43 -3.51
CA ALA A 257 -1.04 8.41 -3.57
C ALA A 257 -1.66 7.44 -2.56
N ALA A 258 -1.10 6.24 -2.39
CA ALA A 258 -1.61 5.29 -1.41
C ALA A 258 -1.37 5.78 0.03
N VAL A 259 -0.20 6.37 0.33
CA VAL A 259 0.06 6.98 1.65
C VAL A 259 -0.90 8.13 1.95
N TRP A 260 -1.17 8.98 0.96
CA TRP A 260 -2.14 10.07 1.09
C TRP A 260 -3.55 9.55 1.33
N SER A 261 -3.93 8.43 0.70
CA SER A 261 -5.20 7.77 1.00
C SER A 261 -5.26 7.24 2.44
N SER A 262 -4.18 6.67 2.98
CA SER A 262 -4.12 6.25 4.39
C SER A 262 -4.23 7.44 5.35
N LEU A 263 -3.54 8.54 5.06
CA LEU A 263 -3.65 9.78 5.85
C LEU A 263 -5.07 10.34 5.79
N ALA A 264 -5.72 10.33 4.61
CA ALA A 264 -7.09 10.78 4.44
C ALA A 264 -8.09 9.91 5.20
N LEU A 265 -7.92 8.58 5.20
CA LEU A 265 -8.70 7.67 6.03
C LEU A 265 -8.53 8.04 7.52
N CYS A 266 -7.31 8.17 7.99
CA CYS A 266 -7.07 8.54 9.39
C CYS A 266 -7.72 9.87 9.77
N ALA A 267 -7.63 10.88 8.91
CA ALA A 267 -8.27 12.18 9.12
C ALA A 267 -9.81 12.07 9.09
N LEU A 268 -10.38 11.33 8.15
CA LEU A 268 -11.83 11.06 8.07
C LEU A 268 -12.35 10.42 9.36
N TYR A 269 -11.66 9.39 9.84
CA TYR A 269 -12.00 8.69 11.07
C TYR A 269 -12.01 9.62 12.30
N ALA A 270 -11.09 10.57 12.35
CA ALA A 270 -10.95 11.52 13.44
C ALA A 270 -11.98 12.67 13.41
N MET A 271 -12.67 12.88 12.29
CA MET A 271 -13.72 13.90 12.18
C MET A 271 -15.03 13.43 12.82
N GLU A 272 -15.87 14.37 13.26
CA GLU A 272 -17.22 14.10 13.76
C GLU A 272 -18.19 13.83 12.59
N ILE A 273 -18.11 12.62 12.02
CA ILE A 273 -18.84 12.22 10.79
C ILE A 273 -20.36 12.27 10.98
N THR A 274 -20.88 12.08 12.20
CA THR A 274 -22.33 12.05 12.52
C THR A 274 -23.07 13.29 12.07
N ARG A 275 -22.42 14.45 12.04
CA ARG A 275 -23.02 15.72 11.58
C ARG A 275 -23.34 15.76 10.09
N TYR A 276 -22.84 14.79 9.33
CA TYR A 276 -22.97 14.72 7.87
C TYR A 276 -23.86 13.57 7.40
N LEU A 277 -24.49 12.83 8.31
CA LEU A 277 -25.49 11.81 7.97
C LEU A 277 -26.76 12.51 7.45
N ALA A 278 -27.30 12.04 6.32
CA ALA A 278 -28.44 12.64 5.61
C ALA A 278 -29.80 12.38 6.28
#